data_AF-A0A9P5TX59-F1
#
_entry.id   AF-A0A9P5TX59-F1
#
_cell.length_a   1.000
_cell.length_b   1.000
_cell.length_c   1.000
_cell.angle_alpha   90.00
_cell.angle_beta   90.00
_cell.angle_gamma   90.00
#
_symmetry.space_group_name_H-M   'P 1'
#
loop_
_entity.id
_entity.type
_entity.pdbx_description
1 polymer ?
#
loop_
_entity_poly.entity_id
_entity_poly.type
_entity_poly.pdbx_seq_one_letter_code
_entity_poly.pdbx_strand_id
1 'polypeptide(L)'
;RKYKPISVKVRPVKADLPEDFRIKRNMTGNPLIRLTMENMPQLSPNPPEFTPTGHYMQEQKEIIDKNYAEDFLWEEERKLVHHMMMLQEQAFAWTAEEAGTFREDFFLPVGLRKQYLPGRNARIRAMSGLS
;
A
#
# COMPACT_ATOMS: atom_id res chain seq x y z
N ARG A 1 1.83 44.26 4.51
CA ARG A 1 1.55 43.47 5.74
C ARG A 1 2.90 43.16 6.41
N LYS A 2 3.09 43.51 7.69
CA LYS A 2 4.34 43.26 8.41
C LYS A 2 4.41 41.76 8.79
N TYR A 3 5.48 41.07 8.37
CA TYR A 3 5.66 39.64 8.63
C TYR A 3 5.89 39.39 10.13
N LYS A 4 5.36 38.29 10.68
CA LYS A 4 5.56 37.97 12.10
C LYS A 4 7.01 37.53 12.33
N PRO A 5 7.73 38.11 13.29
CA PRO A 5 9.11 37.73 13.57
C PRO A 5 9.17 36.28 14.04
N ILE A 6 10.19 35.55 13.58
CA ILE A 6 10.35 34.12 13.83
C ILE A 6 10.50 33.78 15.32
N SER A 7 10.93 34.74 16.13
CA SER A 7 11.04 34.65 17.59
C SER A 7 9.69 34.46 18.30
N VAL A 8 8.58 34.82 17.66
CA VAL A 8 7.21 34.66 18.19
C VAL A 8 6.55 33.37 17.67
N LYS A 9 7.27 32.56 16.89
CA LYS A 9 6.74 31.32 16.33
C LYS A 9 6.71 30.22 17.40
N VAL A 10 5.53 30.01 17.98
CA VAL A 10 5.27 28.85 18.85
C VAL A 10 5.21 27.59 17.98
N ARG A 11 6.08 26.62 18.28
CA ARG A 11 5.98 25.27 17.70
C ARG A 11 5.06 24.46 18.61
N PRO A 12 3.95 23.89 18.10
CA PRO A 12 3.14 23.00 18.90
C PRO A 12 3.99 21.82 19.36
N VAL A 13 3.90 21.50 20.65
CA VAL A 13 4.47 20.26 21.19
C VAL A 13 3.73 19.11 20.52
N LYS A 14 4.48 18.12 20.02
CA LYS A 14 3.88 16.91 19.42
C LYS A 14 3.13 16.19 20.54
N ALA A 15 1.80 16.19 20.48
CA ALA A 15 1.00 15.36 21.35
C ALA A 15 1.12 13.90 20.91
N ASP A 16 1.01 12.98 21.86
CA ASP A 16 0.93 11.55 21.55
C ASP A 16 -0.34 11.27 20.74
N LEU A 17 -0.22 10.38 19.74
CA LEU A 17 -1.35 9.99 18.92
C LEU A 17 -2.38 9.27 19.82
N PRO A 18 -3.64 9.74 19.91
CA PRO A 18 -4.63 9.08 20.74
C PRO A 18 -4.81 7.62 20.31
N GLU A 19 -5.03 6.74 21.29
CA GLU A 19 -5.18 5.29 21.06
C GLU A 19 -6.30 4.96 20.06
N ASP A 20 -7.33 5.82 19.96
CA ASP A 20 -8.43 5.72 18.99
C ASP A 20 -7.97 5.82 17.52
N PHE A 21 -6.82 6.44 17.25
CA PHE A 21 -6.21 6.54 15.93
C PHE A 21 -5.13 5.48 15.68
N ARG A 22 -4.88 4.61 16.65
CA ARG A 22 -3.86 3.57 16.55
C ARG A 22 -4.40 2.39 15.75
N ILE A 23 -3.78 2.13 14.61
CA ILE A 23 -4.11 0.96 13.78
C ILE A 23 -3.68 -0.31 14.53
N LYS A 24 -4.65 -1.08 15.01
CA LYS A 24 -4.43 -2.41 15.59
C LYS A 24 -4.53 -3.45 14.49
N ARG A 25 -3.42 -4.12 14.18
CA ARG A 25 -3.38 -5.24 13.23
C ARG A 25 -3.88 -6.50 13.93
N ASN A 26 -5.03 -7.00 13.54
CA ASN A 26 -5.57 -8.26 14.04
C ASN A 26 -5.32 -9.37 13.03
N MET A 27 -4.13 -9.96 13.03
CA MET A 27 -3.80 -11.07 12.12
C MET A 27 -4.59 -12.31 12.54
N THR A 28 -5.80 -12.46 11.99
CA THR A 28 -6.70 -13.59 12.30
C THR A 28 -6.42 -14.72 11.32
N GLY A 29 -6.13 -15.92 11.83
CA GLY A 29 -5.67 -17.06 11.02
C GLY A 29 -4.16 -17.05 10.78
N ASN A 30 -3.60 -18.15 10.24
CA ASN A 30 -2.18 -18.21 9.91
C ASN A 30 -1.94 -17.46 8.58
N PRO A 31 -1.28 -16.29 8.60
CA PRO A 31 -1.09 -15.45 7.42
C PRO A 31 -0.16 -16.10 6.38
N LEU A 32 0.60 -17.11 6.79
CA LEU A 32 1.52 -17.85 5.94
C LEU A 32 0.87 -19.10 5.33
N ILE A 33 -0.44 -19.35 5.49
CA ILE A 33 -1.11 -20.51 4.90
C ILE A 33 -0.82 -20.62 3.39
N ARG A 34 -0.84 -19.51 2.65
CA ARG A 34 -0.53 -19.53 1.21
C ARG A 34 0.95 -19.72 0.88
N LEU A 35 1.83 -19.61 1.88
CA LEU A 35 3.29 -19.72 1.78
C LEU A 35 3.82 -21.03 2.40
N THR A 36 2.97 -21.87 2.98
CA THR A 36 3.38 -23.21 3.41
C THR A 36 3.65 -24.08 2.17
N MET A 37 4.59 -25.02 2.30
CA MET A 37 4.94 -25.96 1.22
C MET A 37 3.73 -26.69 0.63
N GLU A 38 2.65 -26.87 1.39
CA GLU A 38 1.42 -27.53 0.94
C GLU A 38 0.61 -26.71 -0.07
N ASN A 39 0.69 -25.37 -0.03
CA ASN A 39 -0.10 -24.48 -0.88
C ASN A 39 0.73 -23.73 -1.94
N MET A 40 2.07 -23.82 -1.86
CA MET A 40 2.94 -23.22 -2.88
C MET A 40 2.87 -24.07 -4.15
N PRO A 41 2.53 -23.49 -5.31
CA PRO A 41 2.49 -24.24 -6.56
C PRO A 41 3.90 -24.73 -6.90
N GLN A 42 4.03 -26.04 -7.13
CA GLN A 42 5.31 -26.64 -7.48
C GLN A 42 5.70 -26.29 -8.91
N LEU A 43 6.96 -25.93 -9.09
CA LEU A 43 7.50 -25.61 -10.40
C LEU A 43 8.11 -26.88 -11.00
N SER A 44 7.59 -27.30 -12.15
CA SER A 44 8.18 -28.41 -12.92
C SER A 44 9.54 -28.00 -13.47
N PRO A 45 10.58 -28.86 -13.38
CA PRO A 45 11.87 -28.63 -14.06
C PRO A 45 11.73 -28.54 -15.58
N ASN A 46 10.68 -29.17 -16.14
CA ASN A 46 10.31 -29.10 -17.54
C ASN A 46 9.02 -28.28 -17.64
N PRO A 47 9.10 -26.94 -17.75
CA PRO A 47 7.93 -26.09 -17.83
C PRO A 47 7.17 -26.35 -19.14
N PRO A 48 5.82 -26.35 -19.12
CA PRO A 48 5.02 -26.42 -20.32
C PRO A 48 5.21 -25.14 -21.18
N GLU A 49 4.81 -25.22 -22.45
CA GLU A 49 4.74 -24.02 -23.28
C GLU A 49 3.76 -22.99 -22.69
N PHE A 50 4.06 -21.72 -22.95
CA PHE A 50 3.26 -20.61 -22.46
C PHE A 50 1.82 -20.69 -23.00
N THR A 51 0.86 -20.62 -22.08
CA THR A 51 -0.55 -20.45 -22.39
C THR A 51 -1.11 -19.25 -21.64
N PRO A 52 -1.85 -18.35 -22.29
CA PRO A 52 -2.47 -17.22 -21.61
C PRO A 52 -3.40 -17.74 -20.50
N THR A 53 -3.17 -17.26 -19.28
CA THR A 53 -3.98 -17.59 -18.09
C THR A 53 -4.73 -16.32 -17.66
N GLY A 54 -5.78 -16.44 -16.85
CA GLY A 54 -6.71 -15.37 -16.45
C GLY A 54 -6.13 -13.95 -16.35
N HIS A 55 -5.05 -13.73 -15.58
CA HIS A 55 -4.40 -12.42 -15.45
C HIS A 55 -3.06 -12.28 -16.19
N TYR A 56 -2.54 -13.38 -16.76
CA TYR A 56 -1.24 -13.40 -17.42
C TYR A 56 -1.39 -13.71 -18.91
N MET A 57 -1.52 -12.66 -19.72
CA MET A 57 -1.65 -12.71 -21.17
C MET A 57 -0.31 -12.43 -21.86
N GLN A 58 -0.33 -12.46 -23.19
CA GLN A 58 0.86 -12.23 -24.02
C GLN A 58 1.48 -10.84 -23.80
N GLU A 59 0.68 -9.82 -23.56
CA GLU A 59 1.19 -8.46 -23.30
C GLU A 59 2.03 -8.41 -22.02
N GLN A 60 1.59 -9.07 -20.95
CA GLN A 60 2.33 -9.20 -19.70
C GLN A 60 3.64 -9.98 -19.91
N LYS A 61 3.57 -11.05 -20.70
CA LYS A 61 4.76 -11.84 -21.07
C LYS A 61 5.81 -10.96 -21.75
N GLU A 62 5.39 -10.15 -22.73
CA GLU A 62 6.31 -9.25 -23.44
C GLU A 62 6.91 -8.16 -22.53
N ILE A 63 6.16 -7.66 -21.55
CA ILE A 63 6.69 -6.73 -20.54
C ILE A 63 7.79 -7.42 -19.71
N ILE A 64 7.54 -8.66 -19.29
CA ILE A 64 8.52 -9.45 -18.54
C ILE A 64 9.75 -9.75 -19.39
N ASP A 65 9.59 -10.12 -20.66
CA ASP A 65 10.70 -10.37 -21.58
C ASP A 65 11.56 -9.12 -21.79
N LYS A 66 10.94 -7.94 -21.88
CA LYS A 66 11.66 -6.65 -22.00
C LYS A 66 12.43 -6.25 -20.74
N ASN A 67 12.04 -6.76 -19.57
CA ASN A 67 12.70 -6.44 -18.30
C ASN A 67 14.06 -7.14 -18.15
N TYR A 68 14.32 -8.21 -18.91
CA TYR A 68 15.59 -8.92 -18.86
C TYR A 68 16.50 -8.48 -20.01
N ALA A 69 17.79 -8.26 -19.70
CA ALA A 69 18.81 -8.13 -20.73
C ALA A 69 18.97 -9.47 -21.46
N GLU A 70 19.30 -9.43 -22.75
CA GLU A 70 19.37 -10.63 -23.61
C GLU A 70 20.26 -11.73 -23.02
N ASP A 71 21.31 -11.37 -22.28
CA ASP A 71 22.30 -12.29 -21.72
C ASP A 71 22.04 -12.71 -20.26
N PHE A 72 20.94 -12.27 -19.62
CA PHE A 72 20.72 -12.53 -18.19
C PHE A 72 20.07 -13.90 -17.90
N LEU A 73 19.08 -14.31 -18.70
CA LEU A 73 18.36 -15.58 -18.53
C LEU A 73 18.44 -16.41 -19.81
N TRP A 74 18.71 -17.70 -19.65
CA TRP A 74 18.63 -18.69 -20.73
C TRP A 74 17.17 -18.90 -21.17
N GLU A 75 16.96 -19.38 -22.39
CA GLU A 75 15.62 -19.63 -22.93
C GLU A 75 14.78 -20.56 -22.02
N GLU A 76 15.39 -21.59 -21.46
CA GLU A 76 14.73 -22.51 -20.53
C GLU A 76 14.39 -21.85 -19.19
N GLU A 77 15.26 -20.96 -18.70
CA GLU A 77 14.97 -20.19 -17.47
C GLU A 77 13.85 -19.18 -17.70
N ARG A 78 13.77 -18.56 -18.89
CA ARG A 78 12.65 -17.67 -19.25
C ARG A 78 11.33 -18.44 -19.27
N LYS A 79 11.30 -19.65 -19.84
CA LYS A 79 10.12 -20.53 -19.78
C LYS A 79 9.75 -20.84 -18.33
N LEU A 80 10.73 -21.10 -17.47
CA LEU A 80 10.51 -21.36 -16.05
C LEU A 80 9.89 -20.16 -15.33
N VAL A 81 10.38 -18.95 -15.59
CA VAL A 81 9.83 -17.70 -15.05
C VAL A 81 8.39 -17.51 -15.51
N HIS A 82 8.09 -17.70 -16.80
CA HIS A 82 6.71 -17.59 -17.29
C HIS A 82 5.79 -18.64 -16.66
N HIS A 83 6.26 -19.87 -16.48
CA HIS A 83 5.50 -20.91 -15.79
C HIS A 83 5.19 -20.54 -14.34
N MET A 84 6.15 -19.96 -13.62
CA MET A 84 5.94 -19.44 -12.28
C MET A 84 4.88 -18.32 -12.26
N MET A 85 4.98 -17.37 -13.19
CA MET A 85 4.02 -16.27 -13.31
C MET A 85 2.60 -16.76 -13.62
N MET A 86 2.46 -17.78 -14.49
CA MET A 86 1.17 -18.42 -14.78
C MET A 86 0.56 -19.08 -13.53
N LEU A 87 1.35 -19.85 -12.79
CA LEU A 87 0.90 -20.52 -11.56
C LEU A 87 0.51 -19.53 -10.46
N GLN A 88 1.12 -18.35 -10.46
CA GLN A 88 0.91 -17.29 -9.48
C GLN A 88 0.15 -16.09 -10.06
N GLU A 89 -0.72 -16.30 -11.04
CA GLU A 89 -1.38 -15.20 -11.76
C GLU A 89 -2.13 -14.19 -10.87
N GLN A 90 -2.68 -14.65 -9.73
CA GLN A 90 -3.40 -13.79 -8.76
C GLN A 90 -2.47 -13.04 -7.81
N ALA A 91 -1.17 -13.32 -7.82
CA ALA A 91 -0.20 -12.66 -6.96
C ALA A 91 0.29 -11.33 -7.55
N PHE A 92 0.15 -11.15 -8.86
CA PHE A 92 0.62 -9.98 -9.59
C PHE A 92 -0.58 -9.17 -10.10
N ALA A 93 -0.46 -7.84 -9.99
CA ALA A 93 -1.41 -6.90 -10.57
C ALA A 93 -0.73 -6.17 -11.72
N TRP A 94 -1.34 -6.20 -12.90
CA TRP A 94 -0.86 -5.51 -14.11
C TRP A 94 -1.61 -4.20 -14.32
N THR A 95 -2.84 -4.11 -13.81
CA THR A 95 -3.64 -2.90 -13.76
C THR A 95 -3.98 -2.48 -12.33
N ALA A 96 -4.39 -1.23 -12.15
CA ALA A 96 -4.81 -0.73 -10.83
C ALA A 96 -6.08 -1.43 -10.30
N GLU A 97 -6.91 -1.97 -11.18
CA GLU A 97 -8.13 -2.70 -10.82
C GLU A 97 -7.82 -4.12 -10.30
N GLU A 98 -6.71 -4.70 -10.75
CA GLU A 98 -6.21 -5.99 -10.27
C GLU A 98 -5.46 -5.87 -8.94
N ALA A 99 -5.11 -4.64 -8.53
CA ALA A 99 -4.44 -4.40 -7.26
C ALA A 99 -5.38 -4.76 -6.10
N GLY A 100 -5.09 -5.87 -5.43
CA GLY A 100 -5.86 -6.33 -4.29
C GLY A 100 -5.88 -5.29 -3.16
N THR A 101 -7.01 -5.22 -2.46
CA THR A 101 -7.12 -4.47 -1.21
C THR A 101 -6.67 -5.32 -0.02
N PHE A 102 -6.19 -4.67 1.03
CA PHE A 102 -5.90 -5.38 2.27
C PHE A 102 -7.18 -5.99 2.83
N ARG A 103 -7.07 -7.20 3.39
CA ARG A 103 -8.21 -7.85 4.03
C ARG A 103 -8.73 -6.98 5.18
N GLU A 104 -10.02 -6.67 5.16
CA GLU A 104 -10.64 -5.77 6.14
C GLU A 104 -10.65 -6.37 7.57
N ASP A 105 -10.70 -7.70 7.67
CA ASP A 105 -10.62 -8.43 8.95
C ASP A 105 -9.29 -8.21 9.70
N PHE A 106 -8.22 -7.82 8.99
CA PHE A 106 -6.93 -7.50 9.61
C PHE A 106 -6.86 -6.10 10.20
N PHE A 107 -7.73 -5.19 9.75
CA PHE A 107 -7.69 -3.77 10.10
C PHE A 107 -9.03 -3.35 10.68
N LEU A 108 -9.12 -3.34 12.01
CA LEU A 108 -10.30 -2.80 12.68
C LEU A 108 -10.53 -1.34 12.27
N PRO A 109 -11.81 -0.92 12.05
CA PRO A 109 -12.13 0.42 11.61
C PRO A 109 -11.61 1.45 12.61
N VAL A 110 -10.80 2.39 12.11
CA VAL A 110 -10.26 3.50 12.92
C VAL A 110 -11.24 4.67 12.88
N GLY A 111 -11.55 5.23 14.05
CA GLY A 111 -12.42 6.39 14.17
C GLY A 111 -11.75 7.65 13.64
N LEU A 112 -11.87 7.95 12.35
CA LEU A 112 -11.46 9.22 11.77
C LEU A 112 -12.40 10.34 12.24
N ARG A 113 -12.28 10.79 13.49
CA ARG A 113 -12.91 12.04 13.92
C ARG A 113 -12.10 13.20 13.36
N LYS A 114 -12.70 14.04 12.51
CA LYS A 114 -12.16 15.35 12.14
C LYS A 114 -11.97 16.15 13.43
N GLN A 115 -10.75 16.24 13.94
CA GLN A 115 -10.46 17.06 15.10
C GLN A 115 -10.62 18.53 14.70
N TYR A 116 -11.75 19.12 15.08
CA TYR A 116 -11.97 20.55 14.91
C TYR A 116 -10.96 21.27 15.79
N LEU A 117 -10.01 22.01 15.18
CA LEU A 117 -9.13 22.92 15.93
C LEU A 117 -9.89 24.24 16.10
N PRO A 118 -10.41 24.59 17.29
CA PRO A 118 -11.08 25.86 17.48
C PRO A 118 -10.07 27.00 17.26
N GLY A 119 -10.37 27.83 16.26
CA GLY A 119 -9.64 29.05 15.95
C GLY A 119 -9.61 30.00 17.14
N ARG A 120 -8.41 30.50 17.44
CA ARG A 120 -8.12 31.55 18.42
C ARG A 120 -8.97 32.80 18.18
N ASN A 121 -10.05 32.97 18.93
CA ASN A 121 -10.71 34.26 19.10
C ASN A 121 -10.66 34.68 20.57
N ALA A 122 -9.56 35.33 20.96
CA ALA A 122 -9.43 36.00 22.25
C ALA A 122 -9.42 37.53 22.06
N ARG A 123 -10.56 38.14 22.43
CA ARG A 123 -10.78 39.49 22.99
C ARG A 123 -10.08 40.71 22.36
N ILE A 124 -10.89 41.66 21.91
CA ILE A 124 -10.63 43.09 22.13
C ILE A 124 -11.85 43.69 22.84
N ARG A 125 -11.61 44.16 24.06
CA ARG A 125 -12.47 45.05 24.85
C ARG A 125 -12.26 46.46 24.30
N ALA A 126 -13.33 47.18 23.97
CA ALA A 126 -13.29 48.62 23.82
C ALA A 126 -14.29 49.23 24.82
N MET A 127 -13.75 49.83 25.87
CA MET A 127 -14.43 50.88 26.62
C MET A 127 -14.14 52.22 25.92
N SER A 128 -15.20 52.95 25.59
CA SER A 128 -15.24 54.39 25.35
C SER A 128 -16.73 54.70 25.13
N GLY A 129 -17.46 55.45 25.94
CA GLY A 129 -17.10 56.61 26.74
C GLY A 129 -18.08 57.71 26.35
N LEU A 130 -18.90 58.14 27.32
CA LEU A 130 -19.55 59.46 27.47
C LEU A 130 -19.66 60.33 26.20
N SER A 131 -20.88 60.58 25.73
CA SER A 131 -21.60 61.84 26.00
C SER A 131 -23.06 61.74 25.56
#